data_AF-A0A6M0C4E1-F1
#
_entry.id   AF-A0A6M0C4E1-F1
#
_cell.length_a   1.000
_cell.length_b   1.000
_cell.length_c   1.000
_cell.angle_alpha   90.00
_cell.angle_beta   90.00
_cell.angle_gamma   90.00
#
_symmetry.space_group_name_H-M   'P 1'
#
loop_
_entity.id
_entity.type
_entity.pdbx_description
1 polymer ?
#
loop_
_entity_poly.entity_id
_entity_poly.type
_entity_poly.pdbx_seq_one_letter_code
_entity_poly.pdbx_strand_id
1 'polypeptide(L)'
;MPLVRKIEEKGLTRQLIYDGISKTFYHDNNVNLEDRSGEVNLYRYNKDGRTNEGGIESGKQTIVVIHGLNGHSEGPNIKKLLTTAAEKYEKDYQVLALDWKPLAEDGVPPWKAARAIKPVAEWGKNTLENLGIKAEQITLFGHSLGSYVSAEIAAGLFSSGYVDGGRLGLIPTGQKQSSVNHLVALDPAYPGAEYDVDGNAPGFQGITKFKDVTDRSLAFVVADSGKIDGVSGDNVVAGNNADESLVIRYNFALDRAKPGERHSRVIDVFADILSNNHLKLSDDLALPSDLKPNKYLDNGRRYISLNLDPTVSDVARHEGVIVANRDGTVKELWYDNGSILEKKIWT
;
A
#
# COMPACT_ATOMS: atom_id res chain seq x y z
N MET A 1 11.64 13.76 -19.75
CA MET A 1 11.54 12.47 -20.46
C MET A 1 11.26 11.41 -19.42
N PRO A 2 10.34 10.46 -19.68
CA PRO A 2 10.11 9.35 -18.76
C PRO A 2 11.36 8.48 -18.66
N LEU A 3 11.61 7.95 -17.46
CA LEU A 3 12.62 6.92 -17.26
C LEU A 3 11.93 5.57 -17.44
N VAL A 4 12.44 4.76 -18.35
CA VAL A 4 11.84 3.48 -18.75
C VAL A 4 12.88 2.39 -18.70
N ARG A 5 12.52 1.22 -18.18
CA ARG A 5 13.34 0.01 -18.28
C ARG A 5 12.46 -1.21 -18.47
N LYS A 6 12.96 -2.15 -19.27
CA LYS A 6 12.43 -3.50 -19.33
C LYS A 6 12.94 -4.30 -18.13
N ILE A 7 12.03 -4.83 -17.34
CA ILE A 7 12.31 -5.72 -16.20
C ILE A 7 11.97 -7.15 -16.60
N GLU A 8 12.73 -8.11 -16.08
CA GLU A 8 12.56 -9.54 -16.30
C GLU A 8 12.30 -10.22 -14.94
N GLU A 9 11.33 -11.13 -14.88
CA GLU A 9 11.08 -12.03 -13.76
C GLU A 9 11.26 -13.49 -14.20
N LYS A 10 11.86 -14.32 -13.35
CA LYS A 10 12.27 -15.70 -13.68
C LYS A 10 11.20 -16.77 -13.46
N GLY A 11 10.00 -16.36 -13.09
CA GLY A 11 8.86 -17.25 -12.89
C GLY A 11 9.02 -18.31 -11.78
N LEU A 12 10.03 -18.19 -10.90
CA LEU A 12 10.27 -19.10 -9.77
C LEU A 12 9.41 -18.65 -8.61
N THR A 13 8.39 -19.43 -8.22
CA THR A 13 7.45 -18.99 -7.19
C THR A 13 6.85 -20.12 -6.38
N ARG A 14 6.39 -19.78 -5.18
CA ARG A 14 5.34 -20.51 -4.49
C ARG A 14 3.95 -20.12 -5.02
N GLN A 15 3.06 -21.09 -5.22
CA GLN A 15 1.66 -20.84 -5.55
C GLN A 15 0.72 -21.67 -4.65
N LEU A 16 -0.42 -21.09 -4.27
CA LEU A 16 -1.52 -21.84 -3.67
C LEU A 16 -2.31 -22.56 -4.76
N ILE A 17 -2.35 -23.90 -4.69
CA ILE A 17 -3.06 -24.76 -5.64
C ILE A 17 -4.24 -25.42 -4.94
N TYR A 18 -5.41 -25.39 -5.58
CA TYR A 18 -6.57 -26.15 -5.15
C TYR A 18 -6.54 -27.55 -5.79
N ASP A 19 -6.43 -28.59 -4.96
CA ASP A 19 -6.60 -29.97 -5.40
C ASP A 19 -8.09 -30.34 -5.41
N GLY A 20 -8.65 -30.49 -6.62
CA GLY A 20 -10.04 -30.87 -6.80
C GLY A 20 -10.40 -32.25 -6.26
N ILE A 21 -9.43 -33.15 -6.07
CA ILE A 21 -9.66 -34.51 -5.56
C ILE A 21 -9.77 -34.47 -4.03
N SER A 22 -8.75 -33.95 -3.35
CA SER A 22 -8.77 -33.86 -1.89
C SER A 22 -9.68 -32.74 -1.38
N LYS A 23 -10.07 -31.80 -2.24
CA LYS A 23 -10.76 -30.54 -1.87
C LYS A 23 -9.95 -29.73 -0.85
N THR A 24 -8.62 -29.82 -0.93
CA THR A 24 -7.70 -29.07 -0.08
C THR A 24 -6.88 -28.08 -0.88
N PHE A 25 -6.43 -27.02 -0.22
CA PHE A 25 -5.41 -26.15 -0.74
C PHE A 25 -4.05 -26.62 -0.25
N TYR A 26 -3.06 -26.61 -1.14
CA TYR A 26 -1.67 -26.83 -0.78
C TYR A 26 -0.78 -25.81 -1.46
N HIS A 27 0.42 -25.63 -0.93
CA HIS A 27 1.41 -24.79 -1.56
C HIS A 27 2.38 -25.64 -2.37
N ASP A 28 2.50 -25.32 -3.65
CA ASP A 28 3.60 -25.83 -4.46
C ASP A 28 4.73 -24.79 -4.43
N ASN A 29 5.87 -25.17 -3.85
CA ASN A 29 7.05 -24.31 -3.71
C ASN A 29 7.98 -24.38 -4.92
N ASN A 30 7.64 -25.18 -5.94
CA ASN A 30 8.48 -25.45 -7.11
C ASN A 30 7.74 -25.19 -8.43
N VAL A 31 6.76 -24.28 -8.45
CA VAL A 31 6.08 -23.93 -9.69
C VAL A 31 7.06 -23.12 -10.54
N ASN A 32 7.54 -23.75 -11.62
CA ASN A 32 8.31 -23.08 -12.65
C ASN A 32 7.34 -22.56 -13.71
N LEU A 33 6.94 -21.30 -13.55
CA LEU A 33 6.10 -20.60 -14.51
C LEU A 33 6.99 -19.93 -15.55
N GLU A 34 6.43 -19.59 -16.71
CA GLU A 34 7.16 -18.86 -17.75
C GLU A 34 7.69 -17.52 -17.24
N ASP A 35 8.94 -17.22 -17.60
CA ASP A 35 9.54 -15.91 -17.45
C ASP A 35 8.66 -14.84 -18.10
N ARG A 36 8.60 -13.67 -17.47
CA ARG A 36 7.93 -12.51 -18.06
C ARG A 36 8.90 -11.36 -18.15
N SER A 37 8.57 -10.45 -19.06
CA SER A 37 9.20 -9.14 -19.05
C SER A 37 8.18 -8.06 -19.33
N GLY A 38 8.44 -6.87 -18.80
CA GLY A 38 7.55 -5.74 -18.95
C GLY A 38 8.27 -4.42 -18.72
N GLU A 39 7.77 -3.37 -19.36
CA GLU A 39 8.28 -2.02 -19.13
C GLU A 39 7.77 -1.47 -17.81
N VAL A 40 8.69 -0.92 -17.03
CA VAL A 40 8.39 -0.13 -15.85
C VAL A 40 8.83 1.30 -16.12
N ASN A 41 7.97 2.25 -15.77
CA ASN A 41 8.11 3.66 -16.09
C ASN A 41 7.99 4.53 -14.85
N LEU A 42 8.72 5.65 -14.83
CA LEU A 42 8.59 6.71 -13.84
C LEU A 42 8.22 8.01 -14.55
N TYR A 43 7.03 8.53 -14.24
CA TYR A 43 6.47 9.73 -14.86
C TYR A 43 6.32 10.85 -13.83
N ARG A 44 6.63 12.10 -14.20
CA ARG A 44 6.29 13.28 -13.39
C ARG A 44 4.85 13.71 -13.65
N TYR A 45 4.18 14.16 -12.60
CA TYR A 45 2.84 14.75 -12.65
C TYR A 45 2.84 16.16 -12.07
N ASN A 46 1.98 17.01 -12.62
CA ASN A 46 1.51 18.26 -12.04
C ASN A 46 -0.03 18.18 -11.86
N LYS A 47 -0.65 19.28 -11.44
CA LYS A 47 -2.13 19.35 -11.29
C LYS A 47 -2.92 19.06 -12.59
N ASP A 48 -2.31 19.30 -13.75
CA ASP A 48 -2.94 19.11 -15.07
C ASP A 48 -2.73 17.68 -15.62
N GLY A 49 -1.88 16.88 -14.97
CA GLY A 49 -1.60 15.49 -15.30
C GLY A 49 -0.12 15.20 -15.54
N ARG A 50 0.14 14.17 -16.35
CA ARG A 50 1.51 13.77 -16.70
C ARG A 50 2.22 14.91 -17.44
N THR A 51 3.43 15.24 -17.03
CA THR A 51 4.21 16.34 -17.60
C THR A 51 5.70 15.97 -17.74
N ASN A 52 6.38 16.64 -18.67
CA ASN A 52 7.84 16.64 -18.77
C ASN A 52 8.47 17.97 -18.34
N GLU A 53 7.65 18.95 -17.97
CA GLU A 53 8.10 20.27 -17.55
C GLU A 53 8.96 20.17 -16.29
N GLY A 54 10.10 20.87 -16.30
CA GLY A 54 11.03 20.89 -15.17
C GLY A 54 11.85 19.60 -14.94
N GLY A 55 11.64 18.52 -15.71
CA GLY A 55 12.36 17.24 -15.51
C GLY A 55 12.01 16.55 -14.18
N ILE A 56 12.81 15.59 -13.71
CA ILE A 56 12.71 15.09 -12.32
C ILE A 56 13.84 15.74 -11.54
N GLU A 57 13.53 16.39 -10.42
CA GLU A 57 14.45 17.25 -9.68
C GLU A 57 15.18 16.43 -8.61
N SER A 58 16.51 16.41 -8.63
CA SER A 58 17.31 15.78 -7.58
C SER A 58 17.13 16.52 -6.24
N GLY A 59 17.13 15.80 -5.13
CA GLY A 59 17.06 16.40 -3.79
C GLY A 59 15.73 17.08 -3.43
N LYS A 60 14.70 17.02 -4.27
CA LYS A 60 13.36 17.53 -3.95
C LYS A 60 12.56 16.47 -3.18
N GLN A 61 11.74 16.91 -2.21
CA GLN A 61 10.80 16.02 -1.55
C GLN A 61 9.89 15.37 -2.61
N THR A 62 9.67 14.06 -2.51
CA THR A 62 9.12 13.27 -3.61
C THR A 62 8.00 12.38 -3.12
N ILE A 63 6.82 12.53 -3.71
CA ILE A 63 5.69 11.61 -3.55
C ILE A 63 5.72 10.65 -4.73
N VAL A 64 5.79 9.34 -4.49
CA VAL A 64 5.67 8.32 -5.52
C VAL A 64 4.35 7.58 -5.34
N VAL A 65 3.48 7.65 -6.35
CA VAL A 65 2.21 6.91 -6.39
C VAL A 65 2.38 5.65 -7.23
N ILE A 66 1.97 4.51 -6.69
CA ILE A 66 2.14 3.19 -7.30
C ILE A 66 0.78 2.50 -7.40
N HIS A 67 0.35 2.19 -8.62
CA HIS A 67 -0.90 1.47 -8.86
C HIS A 67 -0.76 -0.03 -8.54
N GLY A 68 -1.89 -0.74 -8.47
CA GLY A 68 -1.91 -2.19 -8.26
C GLY A 68 -2.32 -3.02 -9.47
N LEU A 69 -2.93 -4.18 -9.18
CA LEU A 69 -3.39 -5.20 -10.13
C LEU A 69 -4.22 -4.59 -11.28
N ASN A 70 -3.85 -4.89 -12.52
CA ASN A 70 -4.51 -4.41 -13.75
C ASN A 70 -4.64 -2.87 -13.86
N GLY A 71 -3.92 -2.12 -13.01
CA GLY A 71 -3.91 -0.66 -12.99
C GLY A 71 -2.87 -0.04 -13.91
N HIS A 72 -2.87 1.29 -13.98
CA HIS A 72 -1.82 2.08 -14.61
C HIS A 72 -1.91 3.54 -14.14
N SER A 73 -0.88 4.34 -14.40
CA SER A 73 -0.79 5.72 -13.91
C SER A 73 -1.84 6.67 -14.50
N GLU A 74 -2.24 6.46 -15.75
CA GLU A 74 -3.34 7.22 -16.39
C GLU A 74 -4.73 6.67 -16.06
N GLY A 75 -4.84 5.65 -15.21
CA GLY A 75 -6.14 5.11 -14.78
C GLY A 75 -6.90 6.17 -13.98
N PRO A 76 -8.23 6.31 -14.11
CA PRO A 76 -8.96 7.46 -13.57
C PRO A 76 -8.70 7.75 -12.09
N ASN A 77 -8.72 6.73 -11.23
CA ASN A 77 -8.53 6.91 -9.78
C ASN A 77 -7.07 7.25 -9.43
N ILE A 78 -6.10 6.54 -10.03
CA ILE A 78 -4.67 6.80 -9.80
C ILE A 78 -4.26 8.18 -10.32
N LYS A 79 -4.72 8.53 -11.52
CA LYS A 79 -4.51 9.86 -12.10
C LYS A 79 -5.09 10.95 -11.20
N LYS A 80 -6.30 10.75 -10.68
CA LYS A 80 -6.92 11.68 -9.72
C LYS A 80 -6.08 11.85 -8.46
N LEU A 81 -5.57 10.77 -7.86
CA LEU A 81 -4.69 10.87 -6.70
C LEU A 81 -3.39 11.62 -7.02
N LEU A 82 -2.77 11.32 -8.17
CA LEU A 82 -1.57 12.00 -8.66
C LEU A 82 -1.79 13.51 -8.83
N THR A 83 -2.84 13.91 -9.54
CA THR A 83 -3.14 15.33 -9.77
C THR A 83 -3.55 16.04 -8.49
N THR A 84 -4.28 15.36 -7.60
CA THR A 84 -4.65 15.89 -6.27
C THR A 84 -3.42 16.13 -5.41
N ALA A 85 -2.51 15.16 -5.34
CA ALA A 85 -1.26 15.30 -4.60
C ALA A 85 -0.39 16.42 -5.19
N ALA A 86 -0.34 16.54 -6.52
CA ALA A 86 0.41 17.60 -7.19
C ALA A 86 -0.18 18.98 -6.90
N GLU A 87 -1.49 19.17 -7.10
CA GLU A 87 -2.18 20.42 -6.77
C GLU A 87 -1.95 20.82 -5.30
N LYS A 88 -1.93 19.84 -4.40
CA LYS A 88 -1.77 20.08 -2.98
C LYS A 88 -0.34 20.44 -2.57
N TYR A 89 0.65 19.77 -3.16
CA TYR A 89 2.01 19.74 -2.63
C TYR A 89 3.10 20.20 -3.62
N GLU A 90 2.78 20.59 -4.87
CA GLU A 90 3.77 20.87 -5.93
C GLU A 90 4.83 21.94 -5.59
N LYS A 91 4.54 22.81 -4.61
CA LYS A 91 5.49 23.83 -4.12
C LYS A 91 6.68 23.20 -3.40
N ASP A 92 6.42 22.21 -2.57
CA ASP A 92 7.42 21.61 -1.67
C ASP A 92 7.84 20.21 -2.16
N TYR A 93 6.94 19.51 -2.88
CA TYR A 93 7.12 18.15 -3.36
C TYR A 93 7.07 18.09 -4.90
N GLN A 94 7.75 17.12 -5.48
CA GLN A 94 7.43 16.61 -6.81
C GLN A 94 6.59 15.34 -6.69
N VAL A 95 5.69 15.12 -7.65
CA VAL A 95 4.83 13.94 -7.68
C VAL A 95 5.21 13.07 -8.86
N LEU A 96 5.51 11.81 -8.57
CA LEU A 96 5.91 10.80 -9.53
C LEU A 96 4.91 9.65 -9.53
N ALA A 97 4.69 9.05 -10.70
CA ALA A 97 3.95 7.81 -10.84
C ALA A 97 4.91 6.69 -11.25
N LEU A 98 4.91 5.59 -10.51
CA LEU A 98 5.56 4.35 -10.91
C LEU A 98 4.52 3.48 -11.63
N ASP A 99 4.70 3.32 -12.94
CA ASP A 99 3.79 2.57 -13.80
C ASP A 99 4.45 1.25 -14.24
N TRP A 100 3.87 0.14 -13.81
CA TRP A 100 4.34 -1.22 -14.04
C TRP A 100 3.25 -2.08 -14.68
N LYS A 101 2.30 -1.46 -15.39
CA LYS A 101 1.13 -2.11 -16.01
C LYS A 101 1.41 -3.47 -16.65
N PRO A 102 2.43 -3.66 -17.52
CA PRO A 102 2.63 -4.95 -18.20
C PRO A 102 2.91 -6.13 -17.24
N LEU A 103 3.46 -5.84 -16.06
CA LEU A 103 3.75 -6.82 -15.03
C LEU A 103 2.60 -6.94 -14.01
N ALA A 104 1.82 -5.86 -13.84
CA ALA A 104 0.64 -5.82 -12.99
C ALA A 104 -0.59 -6.54 -13.56
N GLU A 105 -0.57 -6.94 -14.84
CA GLU A 105 -1.67 -7.66 -15.48
C GLU A 105 -1.76 -9.12 -15.02
N ASP A 106 -2.88 -9.50 -14.39
CA ASP A 106 -3.15 -10.84 -13.86
C ASP A 106 -4.64 -11.08 -13.48
N GLY A 107 -4.98 -12.32 -13.12
CA GLY A 107 -6.27 -12.73 -12.53
C GLY A 107 -6.38 -12.47 -11.03
N VAL A 108 -7.47 -12.96 -10.42
CA VAL A 108 -7.70 -12.88 -8.96
C VAL A 108 -7.79 -14.30 -8.41
N PRO A 109 -7.03 -14.64 -7.34
CA PRO A 109 -5.94 -13.86 -6.73
C PRO A 109 -4.72 -13.63 -7.66
N PRO A 110 -3.99 -12.51 -7.50
CA PRO A 110 -2.97 -12.06 -8.45
C PRO A 110 -1.58 -12.64 -8.20
N TRP A 111 -1.48 -13.97 -8.14
CA TRP A 111 -0.22 -14.67 -7.87
C TRP A 111 0.88 -14.34 -8.90
N LYS A 112 0.52 -14.23 -10.18
CA LYS A 112 1.47 -13.99 -11.27
C LYS A 112 2.04 -12.57 -11.21
N ALA A 113 1.21 -11.58 -10.89
CA ALA A 113 1.64 -10.19 -10.73
C ALA A 113 2.42 -9.95 -9.43
N ALA A 114 2.10 -10.68 -8.35
CA ALA A 114 2.81 -10.54 -7.07
C ALA A 114 4.33 -10.81 -7.19
N ARG A 115 4.73 -11.73 -8.07
CA ARG A 115 6.15 -12.07 -8.32
C ARG A 115 6.98 -10.93 -8.89
N ALA A 116 6.31 -9.97 -9.55
CA ALA A 116 6.97 -8.80 -10.09
C ALA A 116 7.22 -7.71 -9.04
N ILE A 117 6.67 -7.86 -7.82
CA ILE A 117 6.74 -6.81 -6.79
C ILE A 117 8.18 -6.42 -6.49
N LYS A 118 9.05 -7.38 -6.14
CA LYS A 118 10.45 -7.07 -5.79
C LYS A 118 11.28 -6.64 -7.01
N PRO A 119 11.21 -7.29 -8.19
CA PRO A 119 11.91 -6.78 -9.38
C PRO A 119 11.53 -5.34 -9.77
N VAL A 120 10.23 -5.00 -9.69
CA VAL A 120 9.74 -3.64 -9.94
C VAL A 120 10.24 -2.68 -8.86
N ALA A 121 10.22 -3.10 -7.59
CA ALA A 121 10.70 -2.31 -6.48
C ALA A 121 12.21 -2.04 -6.53
N GLU A 122 13.02 -3.04 -6.85
CA GLU A 122 14.47 -2.90 -7.05
C GLU A 122 14.77 -1.90 -8.17
N TRP A 123 14.01 -1.94 -9.26
CA TRP A 123 14.13 -0.92 -10.30
C TRP A 123 13.74 0.48 -9.80
N GLY A 124 12.61 0.60 -9.10
CA GLY A 124 12.13 1.87 -8.54
C GLY A 124 13.16 2.49 -7.58
N LYS A 125 13.66 1.69 -6.64
CA LYS A 125 14.74 2.06 -5.71
C LYS A 125 15.97 2.58 -6.45
N ASN A 126 16.55 1.78 -7.34
CA ASN A 126 17.77 2.15 -8.07
C ASN A 126 17.55 3.43 -8.91
N THR A 127 16.36 3.59 -9.48
CA THR A 127 16.01 4.78 -10.26
C THR A 127 15.97 6.03 -9.38
N LEU A 128 15.34 5.96 -8.20
CA LEU A 128 15.28 7.07 -7.24
C LEU A 128 16.68 7.42 -6.69
N GLU A 129 17.51 6.42 -6.35
CA GLU A 129 18.90 6.63 -5.92
C GLU A 129 19.75 7.29 -7.01
N ASN A 130 19.63 6.83 -8.26
CA ASN A 130 20.36 7.41 -9.40
C ASN A 130 19.91 8.85 -9.73
N LEU A 131 18.68 9.21 -9.37
CA LEU A 131 18.18 10.58 -9.43
C LEU A 131 18.66 11.44 -8.25
N GLY A 132 19.37 10.86 -7.29
CA GLY A 132 19.84 11.54 -6.08
C GLY A 132 18.71 11.89 -5.10
N ILE A 133 17.58 11.18 -5.16
CA ILE A 133 16.47 11.33 -4.21
C ILE A 133 16.76 10.40 -3.03
N LYS A 134 16.96 10.98 -1.85
CA LYS A 134 17.31 10.19 -0.65
C LYS A 134 16.06 9.59 0.00
N ALA A 135 16.24 8.51 0.78
CA ALA A 135 15.16 7.80 1.45
C ALA A 135 14.27 8.75 2.28
N GLU A 136 14.88 9.62 3.09
CA GLU A 136 14.18 10.58 3.96
C GLU A 136 13.38 11.66 3.20
N GLN A 137 13.54 11.73 1.88
CA GLN A 137 12.81 12.65 1.01
C GLN A 137 11.62 12.00 0.31
N ILE A 138 11.41 10.70 0.53
CA ILE A 138 10.43 9.92 -0.22
C ILE A 138 9.18 9.70 0.65
N THR A 139 8.03 9.88 0.03
CA THR A 139 6.71 9.46 0.50
C THR A 139 6.12 8.52 -0.53
N LEU A 140 5.64 7.35 -0.12
CA LEU A 140 5.11 6.32 -1.02
C LEU A 140 3.60 6.16 -0.81
N PHE A 141 2.81 6.28 -1.88
CA PHE A 141 1.38 5.95 -1.87
C PHE A 141 1.15 4.73 -2.76
N GLY A 142 0.99 3.55 -2.15
CA GLY A 142 0.78 2.31 -2.87
C GLY A 142 -0.69 1.89 -2.81
N HIS A 143 -1.29 1.51 -3.94
CA HIS A 143 -2.63 0.91 -3.97
C HIS A 143 -2.57 -0.58 -4.24
N SER A 144 -3.34 -1.40 -3.52
CA SER A 144 -3.44 -2.83 -3.79
C SER A 144 -2.06 -3.50 -3.79
N LEU A 145 -1.65 -4.21 -4.85
CA LEU A 145 -0.28 -4.74 -5.01
C LEU A 145 0.80 -3.66 -4.97
N GLY A 146 0.48 -2.42 -5.38
CA GLY A 146 1.39 -1.27 -5.29
C GLY A 146 1.78 -0.91 -3.85
N SER A 147 0.99 -1.31 -2.85
CA SER A 147 1.36 -1.21 -1.42
C SER A 147 2.61 -2.05 -1.11
N TYR A 148 2.70 -3.25 -1.69
CA TYR A 148 3.84 -4.13 -1.49
C TYR A 148 5.05 -3.69 -2.31
N VAL A 149 4.84 -3.18 -3.53
CA VAL A 149 5.92 -2.51 -4.29
C VAL A 149 6.49 -1.36 -3.48
N SER A 150 5.64 -0.56 -2.83
CA SER A 150 6.08 0.53 -1.95
C SER A 150 6.91 0.01 -0.78
N ALA A 151 6.47 -1.05 -0.11
CA ALA A 151 7.19 -1.66 1.00
C ALA A 151 8.57 -2.17 0.58
N GLU A 152 8.68 -2.86 -0.55
CA GLU A 152 9.97 -3.38 -1.05
C GLU A 152 10.91 -2.26 -1.54
N ILE A 153 10.39 -1.16 -2.10
CA ILE A 153 11.21 0.03 -2.41
C ILE A 153 11.80 0.58 -1.11
N ALA A 154 10.96 0.77 -0.09
CA ALA A 154 11.38 1.28 1.21
C ALA A 154 12.39 0.34 1.88
N ALA A 155 12.17 -0.99 1.83
CA ALA A 155 13.09 -2.00 2.36
C ALA A 155 14.47 -1.94 1.68
N GLY A 156 14.48 -1.77 0.36
CA GLY A 156 15.69 -1.67 -0.44
C GLY A 156 16.50 -0.40 -0.16
N LEU A 157 15.82 0.72 0.11
CA LEU A 157 16.42 2.00 0.53
C LEU A 157 16.88 1.97 1.99
N PHE A 158 16.15 1.27 2.85
CA PHE A 158 16.54 1.06 4.24
C PHE A 158 17.85 0.28 4.27
N SER A 159 17.92 -0.87 3.58
CA SER A 159 19.06 -1.79 3.64
C SER A 159 20.37 -1.26 3.01
N SER A 160 20.35 -0.23 2.16
CA SER A 160 21.58 0.31 1.56
C SER A 160 22.50 1.04 2.55
N GLY A 161 22.05 1.26 3.79
CA GLY A 161 22.86 1.79 4.89
C GLY A 161 23.72 0.76 5.66
N TYR A 162 23.55 -0.55 5.46
CA TYR A 162 24.31 -1.57 6.20
C TYR A 162 24.51 -2.85 5.37
N VAL A 163 25.74 -3.06 4.87
CA VAL A 163 26.12 -4.29 4.15
C VAL A 163 27.10 -5.07 5.03
N ASP A 164 26.59 -6.06 5.77
CA ASP A 164 27.42 -7.15 6.28
C ASP A 164 26.68 -8.49 6.18
N GLY A 165 27.08 -9.33 5.22
CA GLY A 165 26.90 -10.78 5.30
C GLY A 165 25.51 -11.41 5.10
N GLY A 166 24.51 -10.72 4.52
CA GLY A 166 23.28 -11.37 4.07
C GLY A 166 22.30 -11.81 5.17
N ARG A 167 22.48 -11.33 6.39
CA ARG A 167 21.41 -11.18 7.38
C ARG A 167 21.03 -9.71 7.41
N LEU A 168 19.75 -9.38 7.57
CA LEU A 168 19.35 -8.06 8.08
C LEU A 168 20.14 -7.85 9.37
N GLY A 169 21.25 -7.13 9.25
CA GLY A 169 22.19 -6.92 10.34
C GLY A 169 21.42 -6.27 11.47
N LEU A 170 21.57 -6.80 12.68
CA LEU A 170 21.11 -6.12 13.88
C LEU A 170 21.70 -4.70 13.83
N ILE A 171 20.86 -3.71 13.52
CA ILE A 171 21.27 -2.31 13.57
C ILE A 171 21.69 -2.08 15.03
N PRO A 172 22.91 -1.56 15.28
CA PRO A 172 23.30 -1.20 16.63
C PRO A 172 22.21 -0.33 17.25
N THR A 173 21.71 -0.75 18.41
CA THR A 173 20.67 -0.01 19.14
C THR A 173 21.06 1.45 19.27
N GLY A 174 20.29 2.36 18.67
CA GLY A 174 20.51 3.81 18.73
C GLY A 174 20.90 4.51 17.42
N GLN A 175 21.15 3.79 16.32
CA GLN A 175 21.24 4.40 14.98
C GLN A 175 19.90 4.30 14.24
N LYS A 176 19.27 5.45 13.96
CA LYS A 176 18.12 5.53 13.07
C LYS A 176 18.65 5.50 11.64
N GLN A 177 18.55 4.34 10.98
CA GLN A 177 18.88 4.18 9.57
C GLN A 177 17.96 5.06 8.71
N SER A 178 18.46 5.63 7.62
CA SER A 178 17.65 6.44 6.70
C SER A 178 16.53 5.58 6.14
N SER A 179 15.32 5.81 6.60
CA SER A 179 14.11 5.14 6.13
C SER A 179 13.36 6.08 5.17
N VAL A 180 12.39 5.53 4.45
CA VAL A 180 11.41 6.36 3.75
C VAL A 180 10.58 7.13 4.77
N ASN A 181 10.33 8.41 4.51
CA ASN A 181 9.63 9.29 5.45
C ASN A 181 8.21 8.76 5.74
N HIS A 182 7.44 8.50 4.69
CA HIS A 182 6.06 8.03 4.82
C HIS A 182 5.74 6.90 3.84
N LEU A 183 4.94 5.93 4.27
CA LEU A 183 4.26 4.97 3.39
C LEU A 183 2.77 4.94 3.71
N VAL A 184 1.94 5.19 2.69
CA VAL A 184 0.50 5.01 2.75
C VAL A 184 0.09 3.82 1.92
N ALA A 185 -0.41 2.78 2.59
CA ALA A 185 -0.90 1.56 1.97
C ALA A 185 -2.41 1.66 1.76
N LEU A 186 -2.83 1.88 0.52
CA LEU A 186 -4.21 2.03 0.12
C LEU A 186 -4.74 0.66 -0.27
N ASP A 187 -5.36 0.00 0.69
CA ASP A 187 -6.08 -1.25 0.54
C ASP A 187 -5.19 -2.36 0.00
N PRO A 188 -4.21 -2.83 0.81
CA PRO A 188 -3.24 -3.85 0.40
C PRO A 188 -3.93 -5.07 -0.23
N ALA A 189 -3.37 -5.67 -1.28
CA ALA A 189 -4.03 -6.78 -1.96
C ALA A 189 -4.03 -8.07 -1.10
N TYR A 190 -5.18 -8.76 -1.07
CA TYR A 190 -5.35 -10.03 -0.36
C TYR A 190 -5.10 -11.25 -1.29
N PRO A 191 -4.48 -12.34 -0.80
CA PRO A 191 -3.95 -12.57 0.55
C PRO A 191 -2.44 -12.23 0.65
N GLY A 192 -2.11 -11.03 1.10
CA GLY A 192 -0.74 -10.50 1.14
C GLY A 192 0.26 -11.39 1.88
N ALA A 193 -0.18 -12.04 2.96
CA ALA A 193 0.64 -12.97 3.73
C ALA A 193 1.01 -14.26 2.98
N GLU A 194 0.40 -14.54 1.83
CA GLU A 194 0.67 -15.72 1.01
C GLU A 194 1.42 -15.41 -0.28
N TYR A 195 1.62 -14.13 -0.61
CA TYR A 195 2.34 -13.75 -1.80
C TYR A 195 3.83 -14.01 -1.68
N ASP A 196 4.35 -14.64 -2.73
CA ASP A 196 5.77 -14.71 -3.00
C ASP A 196 6.16 -13.51 -3.87
N VAL A 197 6.90 -12.56 -3.29
CA VAL A 197 7.07 -11.23 -3.88
C VAL A 197 8.28 -11.11 -4.80
N ASP A 198 9.20 -12.07 -4.80
CA ASP A 198 10.46 -11.94 -5.53
C ASP A 198 10.52 -12.65 -6.88
N GLY A 199 9.75 -13.73 -7.06
CA GLY A 199 9.62 -14.45 -8.33
C GLY A 199 10.92 -15.04 -8.89
N ASN A 200 12.02 -14.96 -8.13
CA ASN A 200 13.39 -15.13 -8.60
C ASN A 200 14.21 -16.08 -7.73
N ALA A 201 13.80 -16.32 -6.49
CA ALA A 201 14.38 -17.30 -5.60
C ALA A 201 13.39 -18.44 -5.33
N PRO A 202 13.86 -19.70 -5.24
CA PRO A 202 13.01 -20.78 -4.75
C PRO A 202 12.55 -20.52 -3.32
N GLY A 203 11.34 -20.96 -2.98
CA GLY A 203 10.79 -20.87 -1.63
C GLY A 203 9.69 -19.83 -1.50
N PHE A 204 9.53 -19.27 -0.31
CA PHE A 204 8.53 -18.25 -0.02
C PHE A 204 9.22 -16.99 0.47
N GLN A 205 9.09 -15.91 -0.29
CA GLN A 205 9.52 -14.59 0.13
C GLN A 205 8.27 -13.73 0.38
N GLY A 206 7.86 -13.69 1.65
CA GLY A 206 6.69 -12.93 2.06
C GLY A 206 6.90 -11.42 1.95
N ILE A 207 5.79 -10.68 2.01
CA ILE A 207 5.78 -9.22 1.98
C ILE A 207 6.55 -8.60 3.15
N THR A 208 7.26 -7.49 2.89
CA THR A 208 7.82 -6.65 3.95
C THR A 208 6.73 -5.88 4.70
N LYS A 209 6.85 -5.78 6.04
CA LYS A 209 5.90 -4.98 6.85
C LYS A 209 6.17 -3.49 6.66
N PHE A 210 5.11 -2.69 6.51
CA PHE A 210 5.21 -1.27 6.21
C PHE A 210 5.94 -0.45 7.28
N LYS A 211 5.62 -0.72 8.56
CA LYS A 211 6.23 -0.05 9.73
C LYS A 211 7.68 -0.41 9.99
N ASP A 212 8.17 -1.52 9.43
CA ASP A 212 9.55 -1.96 9.64
C ASP A 212 10.53 -1.24 8.70
N VAL A 213 10.03 -0.51 7.69
CA VAL A 213 10.84 0.10 6.61
C VAL A 213 10.60 1.58 6.39
N THR A 214 9.76 2.21 7.22
CA THR A 214 9.43 3.64 7.13
C THR A 214 9.48 4.30 8.49
N ASP A 215 9.59 5.62 8.50
CA ASP A 215 9.46 6.42 9.72
C ASP A 215 8.03 6.47 10.23
N ARG A 216 7.06 6.49 9.30
CA ARG A 216 5.65 6.31 9.59
C ARG A 216 4.93 5.60 8.46
N SER A 217 4.08 4.66 8.82
CA SER A 217 3.20 3.94 7.90
C SER A 217 1.73 4.05 8.30
N LEU A 218 0.88 4.34 7.32
CA LEU A 218 -0.57 4.42 7.48
C LEU A 218 -1.24 3.49 6.47
N ALA A 219 -2.13 2.60 6.92
CA ALA A 219 -2.92 1.77 6.03
C ALA A 219 -4.39 2.19 6.00
N PHE A 220 -5.02 2.06 4.84
CA PHE A 220 -6.46 2.17 4.70
C PHE A 220 -6.94 0.85 4.13
N VAL A 221 -8.01 0.27 4.68
CA VAL A 221 -8.60 -0.97 4.16
C VAL A 221 -10.10 -0.83 4.08
N VAL A 222 -10.70 -1.31 3.00
CA VAL A 222 -12.16 -1.24 2.88
C VAL A 222 -12.80 -2.34 3.73
N ALA A 223 -13.83 -1.96 4.50
CA ALA A 223 -14.60 -2.92 5.26
C ALA A 223 -15.20 -3.99 4.36
N ASP A 224 -15.01 -5.24 4.74
CA ASP A 224 -15.70 -6.35 4.10
C ASP A 224 -17.20 -6.27 4.41
N SER A 225 -18.00 -6.35 3.35
CA SER A 225 -19.46 -6.48 3.45
C SER A 225 -19.89 -7.67 2.60
N GLY A 226 -20.17 -8.79 3.27
CA GLY A 226 -20.70 -9.98 2.60
C GLY A 226 -20.28 -11.30 3.22
N LYS A 227 -20.55 -12.38 2.47
CA LYS A 227 -20.12 -13.77 2.76
C LYS A 227 -18.77 -14.14 2.10
N ILE A 228 -18.16 -13.20 1.38
CA ILE A 228 -16.89 -13.39 0.69
C ILE A 228 -15.94 -12.32 1.24
N ASP A 229 -15.31 -12.65 2.36
CA ASP A 229 -14.32 -11.81 3.03
C ASP A 229 -13.03 -11.74 2.19
N GLY A 230 -12.25 -10.66 2.32
CA GLY A 230 -10.92 -10.51 1.71
C GLY A 230 -10.89 -10.04 0.25
N VAL A 231 -12.02 -9.84 -0.43
CA VAL A 231 -12.00 -9.31 -1.82
C VAL A 231 -11.83 -7.79 -1.86
N SER A 232 -12.11 -7.11 -0.75
CA SER A 232 -12.04 -5.66 -0.67
C SER A 232 -10.68 -5.16 -0.20
N GLY A 233 -9.68 -6.02 0.04
CA GLY A 233 -8.38 -5.67 0.63
C GLY A 233 -7.94 -6.66 1.70
N ASP A 234 -6.67 -6.64 2.07
CA ASP A 234 -6.10 -7.48 3.12
C ASP A 234 -6.10 -6.74 4.46
N ASN A 235 -7.13 -7.04 5.26
CA ASN A 235 -7.32 -6.47 6.58
C ASN A 235 -6.17 -6.73 7.54
N VAL A 236 -5.77 -8.00 7.61
CA VAL A 236 -4.77 -8.48 8.57
C VAL A 236 -3.45 -7.78 8.27
N VAL A 237 -3.09 -7.69 7.00
CA VAL A 237 -1.92 -6.93 6.56
C VAL A 237 -2.06 -5.45 6.87
N ALA A 238 -3.19 -4.82 6.56
CA ALA A 238 -3.39 -3.39 6.85
C ALA A 238 -3.23 -3.07 8.35
N GLY A 239 -3.90 -3.83 9.23
CA GLY A 239 -3.88 -3.60 10.68
C GLY A 239 -2.56 -4.00 11.36
N ASN A 240 -1.91 -5.07 10.89
CA ASN A 240 -0.72 -5.59 11.57
C ASN A 240 0.61 -5.06 11.00
N ASN A 241 0.64 -4.63 9.74
CA ASN A 241 1.89 -4.21 9.08
C ASN A 241 2.12 -2.70 9.07
N ALA A 242 1.10 -1.87 9.31
CA ALA A 242 1.26 -0.42 9.46
C ALA A 242 1.40 0.01 10.94
N ASP A 243 1.87 1.23 11.18
CA ASP A 243 1.87 1.85 12.52
C ASP A 243 0.45 2.18 12.95
N GLU A 244 -0.33 2.70 12.01
CA GLU A 244 -1.73 3.04 12.15
C GLU A 244 -2.50 2.57 10.91
N SER A 245 -3.78 2.31 11.08
CA SER A 245 -4.67 1.83 10.05
C SER A 245 -6.11 2.26 10.28
N LEU A 246 -6.81 2.55 9.18
CA LEU A 246 -8.21 2.98 9.21
C LEU A 246 -9.06 2.08 8.31
N VAL A 247 -10.23 1.70 8.82
CA VAL A 247 -11.20 0.96 8.01
C VAL A 247 -12.12 1.94 7.29
N ILE A 248 -12.32 1.76 5.98
CA ILE A 248 -13.24 2.57 5.18
C ILE A 248 -14.57 1.85 5.06
N ARG A 249 -15.64 2.51 5.48
CA ARG A 249 -17.02 2.08 5.29
C ARG A 249 -17.73 3.04 4.36
N TYR A 250 -18.23 2.53 3.25
CA TYR A 250 -19.05 3.35 2.37
C TYR A 250 -20.49 3.41 2.89
N ASN A 251 -21.03 4.63 3.01
CA ASN A 251 -22.41 4.89 3.39
C ASN A 251 -23.31 4.72 2.16
N PHE A 252 -23.61 3.48 1.80
CA PHE A 252 -24.59 3.18 0.78
C PHE A 252 -25.61 2.17 1.28
N ALA A 253 -26.89 2.55 1.27
CA ALA A 253 -27.99 1.63 1.47
C ALA A 253 -28.05 0.70 0.24
N LEU A 254 -27.93 -0.61 0.46
CA LEU A 254 -27.93 -1.69 -0.53
C LEU A 254 -26.55 -1.98 -1.18
N ASP A 255 -25.87 -2.90 -0.52
CA ASP A 255 -24.60 -3.58 -0.80
C ASP A 255 -24.44 -4.18 -2.22
N ARG A 256 -24.53 -3.37 -3.28
CA ARG A 256 -24.42 -3.81 -4.70
C ARG A 256 -23.13 -3.41 -5.40
N ALA A 257 -22.27 -2.59 -4.78
CA ALA A 257 -20.99 -2.27 -5.37
C ALA A 257 -20.13 -3.55 -5.44
N LYS A 258 -19.60 -3.85 -6.62
CA LYS A 258 -18.71 -5.01 -6.79
C LYS A 258 -17.50 -4.82 -5.88
N PRO A 259 -16.98 -5.87 -5.20
CA PRO A 259 -15.81 -5.74 -4.33
C PRO A 259 -14.63 -5.01 -4.97
N GLY A 260 -14.33 -5.27 -6.25
CA GLY A 260 -13.27 -4.54 -6.99
C GLY A 260 -13.53 -3.04 -7.18
N GLU A 261 -14.79 -2.59 -7.24
CA GLU A 261 -15.13 -1.17 -7.25
C GLU A 261 -14.76 -0.55 -5.91
N ARG A 262 -15.21 -1.15 -4.80
CA ARG A 262 -14.88 -0.72 -3.44
C ARG A 262 -13.36 -0.64 -3.23
N HIS A 263 -12.66 -1.71 -3.63
CA HIS A 263 -11.21 -1.80 -3.56
C HIS A 263 -10.49 -0.66 -4.29
N SER A 264 -11.01 -0.23 -5.43
CA SER A 264 -10.42 0.88 -6.20
C SER A 264 -10.82 2.26 -5.65
N ARG A 265 -11.92 2.36 -4.90
CA ARG A 265 -12.45 3.63 -4.36
C ARG A 265 -11.72 4.12 -3.13
N VAL A 266 -10.90 3.30 -2.47
CA VAL A 266 -10.00 3.75 -1.39
C VAL A 266 -9.12 4.93 -1.85
N ILE A 267 -8.71 4.92 -3.12
CA ILE A 267 -7.90 5.97 -3.73
C ILE A 267 -8.66 7.30 -3.74
N ASP A 268 -9.95 7.26 -4.07
CA ASP A 268 -10.80 8.46 -4.08
C ASP A 268 -10.98 9.03 -2.67
N VAL A 269 -11.13 8.14 -1.67
CA VAL A 269 -11.21 8.52 -0.25
C VAL A 269 -9.93 9.20 0.19
N PHE A 270 -8.77 8.63 -0.13
CA PHE A 270 -7.50 9.22 0.24
C PHE A 270 -7.22 10.54 -0.49
N ALA A 271 -7.59 10.66 -1.77
CA ALA A 271 -7.51 11.93 -2.49
C ALA A 271 -8.39 13.01 -1.84
N ASP A 272 -9.60 12.66 -1.39
CA ASP A 272 -10.49 13.57 -0.66
C ASP A 272 -9.91 14.00 0.70
N ILE A 273 -9.30 13.07 1.45
CA ILE A 273 -8.57 13.36 2.69
C ILE A 273 -7.48 14.42 2.47
N LEU A 274 -6.67 14.26 1.41
CA LEU A 274 -5.59 15.21 1.10
C LEU A 274 -6.14 16.58 0.68
N SER A 275 -7.18 16.59 -0.15
CA SER A 275 -7.80 17.82 -0.66
C SER A 275 -8.39 18.66 0.48
N ASN A 276 -9.07 18.00 1.42
CA ASN A 276 -9.74 18.64 2.56
C ASN A 276 -8.84 18.85 3.78
N ASN A 277 -7.51 18.62 3.67
CA ASN A 277 -6.56 18.76 4.77
C ASN A 277 -6.88 17.89 6.01
N HIS A 278 -7.61 16.79 5.83
CA HIS A 278 -7.89 15.88 6.93
C HIS A 278 -6.63 15.17 7.41
N LEU A 279 -5.68 14.91 6.50
CA LEU A 279 -4.30 14.52 6.78
C LEU A 279 -3.35 15.37 5.93
N LYS A 280 -2.16 15.68 6.46
CA LYS A 280 -1.14 16.47 5.77
C LYS A 280 0.25 15.86 5.93
N LEU A 281 1.05 15.90 4.86
CA LEU A 281 2.45 15.49 4.93
C LEU A 281 3.29 16.38 5.86
N SER A 282 2.92 17.65 6.02
CA SER A 282 3.57 18.58 6.97
C SER A 282 3.37 18.21 8.43
N ASP A 283 2.32 17.43 8.71
CA ASP A 283 1.92 17.02 10.05
C ASP A 283 2.21 15.53 10.24
N ASP A 284 3.18 15.00 9.49
CA ASP A 284 3.56 13.59 9.40
C ASP A 284 2.36 12.64 9.21
N LEU A 285 1.34 13.05 8.45
CA LEU A 285 0.08 12.29 8.27
C LEU A 285 -0.58 11.89 9.59
N ALA A 286 -0.45 12.71 10.64
CA ALA A 286 -0.87 12.33 11.97
C ALA A 286 -2.39 12.16 12.11
N LEU A 287 -2.78 11.01 12.65
CA LEU A 287 -4.11 10.80 13.19
C LEU A 287 -4.29 11.58 14.51
N PRO A 288 -5.55 11.77 14.99
CA PRO A 288 -5.79 12.43 16.26
C PRO A 288 -5.04 11.77 17.41
N SER A 289 -4.21 12.54 18.12
CA SER A 289 -3.36 12.02 19.21
C SER A 289 -4.11 11.39 20.38
N ASP A 290 -5.41 11.68 20.52
CA ASP A 290 -6.27 11.11 21.56
C ASP A 290 -6.91 9.77 21.16
N LEU A 291 -6.63 9.24 19.96
CA LEU A 291 -7.19 7.96 19.52
C LEU A 291 -6.66 6.80 20.37
N LYS A 292 -7.53 5.84 20.67
CA LYS A 292 -7.14 4.56 21.25
C LYS A 292 -6.79 3.58 20.13
N PRO A 293 -5.59 2.98 20.17
CA PRO A 293 -5.17 2.04 19.14
C PRO A 293 -6.07 0.80 19.14
N ASN A 294 -6.18 0.15 17.98
CA ASN A 294 -6.71 -1.21 17.87
C ASN A 294 -8.15 -1.39 18.39
N LYS A 295 -9.05 -0.45 18.11
CA LYS A 295 -10.43 -0.43 18.60
C LYS A 295 -11.46 -0.96 17.64
N TYR A 296 -11.16 -0.93 16.34
CA TYR A 296 -12.05 -1.38 15.30
C TYR A 296 -11.48 -2.64 14.66
N LEU A 297 -12.38 -3.55 14.28
CA LEU A 297 -12.03 -4.75 13.53
C LEU A 297 -12.34 -4.56 12.04
N ASP A 298 -12.05 -5.60 11.29
CA ASP A 298 -12.18 -5.78 9.85
C ASP A 298 -13.40 -5.15 9.15
N ASN A 299 -14.56 -5.16 9.80
CA ASN A 299 -15.82 -4.63 9.26
C ASN A 299 -16.11 -3.19 9.72
N GLY A 300 -15.13 -2.53 10.34
CA GLY A 300 -15.25 -1.22 10.95
C GLY A 300 -16.28 -1.19 12.08
N ARG A 301 -16.47 -2.30 12.81
CA ARG A 301 -17.23 -2.31 14.06
C ARG A 301 -16.28 -2.20 15.23
N ARG A 302 -16.71 -1.46 16.25
CA ARG A 302 -16.00 -1.36 17.52
C ARG A 302 -15.92 -2.73 18.19
N TYR A 303 -14.75 -3.05 18.72
CA TYR A 303 -14.57 -4.17 19.63
C TYR A 303 -15.25 -3.84 20.97
N ILE A 304 -16.50 -4.27 21.12
CA ILE A 304 -17.18 -4.31 22.42
C ILE A 304 -16.52 -5.45 23.19
N SER A 305 -16.13 -5.21 24.44
CA SER A 305 -15.43 -6.13 25.36
C SER A 305 -16.20 -7.40 25.73
N LEU A 306 -16.77 -8.09 24.75
CA LEU A 306 -16.97 -9.52 24.85
C LEU A 306 -15.57 -10.08 25.05
N ASN A 307 -15.36 -10.89 26.08
CA ASN A 307 -14.12 -11.59 26.39
C ASN A 307 -13.74 -12.57 25.25
N LEU A 308 -13.65 -12.09 24.02
CA LEU A 308 -13.04 -12.79 22.91
C LEU A 308 -11.58 -12.90 23.29
N ASP A 309 -11.18 -14.14 23.45
CA ASP A 309 -9.86 -14.55 23.86
C ASP A 309 -8.80 -13.70 23.13
N PRO A 310 -7.96 -12.92 23.83
CA PRO A 310 -6.91 -12.13 23.21
C PRO A 310 -5.90 -13.00 22.42
N THR A 311 -5.98 -14.32 22.53
CA THR A 311 -5.20 -15.28 21.74
C THR A 311 -5.74 -15.57 20.34
N VAL A 312 -6.89 -15.02 19.91
CA VAL A 312 -7.21 -14.98 18.48
C VAL A 312 -6.27 -13.95 17.83
N SER A 313 -5.04 -14.39 17.57
CA SER A 313 -3.90 -13.58 17.12
C SER A 313 -4.10 -12.96 15.74
N ASP A 314 -5.11 -13.40 15.01
CA ASP A 314 -5.23 -13.14 13.58
C ASP A 314 -6.33 -12.13 13.25
N VAL A 315 -7.00 -11.55 14.25
CA VAL A 315 -7.99 -10.49 13.98
C VAL A 315 -7.26 -9.18 13.75
N ALA A 316 -7.44 -8.57 12.57
CA ALA A 316 -6.90 -7.26 12.29
C ALA A 316 -7.52 -6.22 13.23
N ARG A 317 -6.73 -5.22 13.60
CA ARG A 317 -7.15 -4.17 14.52
C ARG A 317 -6.74 -2.83 13.94
N HIS A 318 -7.63 -1.85 14.13
CA HIS A 318 -7.55 -0.54 13.50
C HIS A 318 -7.90 0.59 14.48
N GLU A 319 -7.39 1.77 14.17
CA GLU A 319 -7.43 2.98 14.99
C GLU A 319 -8.79 3.67 14.91
N GLY A 320 -9.47 3.50 13.77
CA GLY A 320 -10.71 4.22 13.48
C GLY A 320 -11.41 3.74 12.22
N VAL A 321 -12.54 4.39 11.93
CA VAL A 321 -13.39 4.10 10.78
C VAL A 321 -13.69 5.39 10.05
N ILE A 322 -13.37 5.41 8.76
CA ILE A 322 -13.80 6.47 7.85
C ILE A 322 -15.13 6.06 7.24
N VAL A 323 -16.13 6.93 7.31
CA VAL A 323 -17.35 6.79 6.54
C VAL A 323 -17.25 7.68 5.31
N ALA A 324 -17.42 7.08 4.13
CA ALA A 324 -17.32 7.79 2.86
C ALA A 324 -18.57 7.58 1.99
N ASN A 325 -18.83 8.52 1.09
CA ASN A 325 -19.77 8.34 -0.01
C ASN A 325 -19.21 7.38 -1.06
N ARG A 326 -20.08 6.86 -1.93
CA ARG A 326 -19.67 5.97 -3.04
C ARG A 326 -18.66 6.62 -4.00
N ASP A 327 -18.70 7.94 -4.14
CA ASP A 327 -17.74 8.70 -4.96
C ASP A 327 -16.38 8.92 -4.28
N GLY A 328 -16.22 8.43 -3.05
CA GLY A 328 -15.02 8.57 -2.23
C GLY A 328 -15.03 9.77 -1.30
N THR A 329 -16.01 10.67 -1.37
CA THR A 329 -16.04 11.85 -0.47
C THR A 329 -16.15 11.42 0.99
N VAL A 330 -15.24 11.87 1.85
CA VAL A 330 -15.27 11.60 3.29
C VAL A 330 -16.46 12.33 3.92
N LYS A 331 -17.17 11.66 4.82
CA LYS A 331 -18.22 12.28 5.66
C LYS A 331 -17.81 12.47 7.10
N GLU A 332 -17.00 11.54 7.61
CA GLU A 332 -16.67 11.42 9.02
C GLU A 332 -15.56 10.41 9.23
N LEU A 333 -14.70 10.71 10.20
CA LEU A 333 -13.84 9.76 10.88
C LEU A 333 -14.43 9.49 12.27
N TRP A 334 -14.63 8.22 12.59
CA TRP A 334 -15.05 7.72 13.88
C TRP A 334 -13.86 7.07 14.57
N TYR A 335 -13.62 7.43 15.82
CA TYR A 335 -12.65 6.76 16.67
C TYR A 335 -13.04 6.84 18.14
N ASP A 336 -12.46 5.95 18.94
CA ASP A 336 -12.59 5.94 20.40
C ASP A 336 -11.43 6.76 20.99
N ASN A 337 -11.75 7.83 21.72
CA ASN A 337 -10.74 8.68 22.38
C ASN A 337 -10.50 8.31 23.86
N GLY A 338 -11.08 7.20 24.30
CA GLY A 338 -10.98 6.71 25.65
C GLY A 338 -12.00 7.18 26.66
N SER A 339 -12.85 8.14 26.30
CA SER A 339 -13.92 8.66 27.17
C SER A 339 -15.25 7.91 27.06
N ILE A 340 -15.24 6.67 26.54
CA ILE A 340 -16.41 5.84 26.18
C ILE A 340 -17.15 6.36 24.94
N LEU A 341 -17.08 7.67 24.66
CA LEU A 341 -17.73 8.34 23.54
C LEU A 341 -16.93 8.18 22.23
N GLU A 342 -17.66 7.92 21.15
CA GLU A 342 -17.14 8.01 19.78
C GLU A 342 -17.06 9.49 19.37
N LYS A 343 -15.92 9.88 18.80
CA LYS A 343 -15.67 11.24 18.32
C LYS A 343 -15.73 11.28 16.80
N LYS A 344 -16.36 12.33 16.27
CA LYS A 344 -16.52 12.62 14.84
C LYS A 344 -15.86 13.95 14.51
N ILE A 345 -14.93 13.98 13.53
CA ILE A 345 -14.14 15.20 13.25
C ILE A 345 -13.97 15.60 11.78
N TRP A 346 -13.90 14.67 10.82
CA TRP A 346 -13.72 15.00 9.41
C TRP A 346 -15.08 15.22 8.75
N THR A 347 -15.59 16.45 8.71
CA THR A 347 -16.92 16.78 8.17
C THR A 347 -16.87 17.74 7.01
#